data_AF-D6X3L8-F1
#
_entry.id   AF-D6X3L8-F1
#
_cell.length_a   1.000
_cell.length_b   1.000
_cell.length_c   1.000
_cell.angle_alpha   90.00
_cell.angle_beta   90.00
_cell.angle_gamma   90.00
#
_symmetry.space_group_name_H-M   'P 1'
#
loop_
_entity.id
_entity.type
_entity.pdbx_description
1 polymer ?
#
loop_
_entity_poly.entity_id
_entity_poly.type
_entity_poly.pdbx_seq_one_letter_code
_entity_poly.pdbx_strand_id
1 'polypeptide(L)'
;MAVPSDDNSPTLSRPLHEATKGKLKFEWCKKEKQAFNLLKEKMRTTPVLRRFDPNKDCELRVDASLQGLEQFYCRRGKINKAT
;
A
#
# COMPACT_ATOMS: atom_id res chain seq x y z
N MET A 1 -12.66 -5.53 18.48
CA MET A 1 -12.90 -4.14 18.03
C MET A 1 -12.99 -4.16 16.52
N ALA A 2 -14.14 -3.79 15.98
CA ALA A 2 -14.38 -3.73 14.55
C ALA A 2 -13.44 -2.68 13.93
N VAL A 3 -12.70 -3.09 12.91
CA VAL A 3 -11.92 -2.16 12.09
C VAL A 3 -12.95 -1.40 11.25
N PRO A 4 -13.07 -0.07 11.36
CA PRO A 4 -14.07 0.66 10.60
C PRO A 4 -13.78 0.50 9.12
N SER A 5 -14.81 0.05 8.42
CA SER A 5 -14.86 -0.19 6.99
C SER A 5 -14.64 1.10 6.19
N ASP A 6 -13.90 0.95 5.10
CA ASP A 6 -13.97 1.74 3.87
C ASP A 6 -13.65 3.24 3.95
N ASP A 7 -12.35 3.58 4.00
CA ASP A 7 -11.88 4.90 3.60
C ASP A 7 -11.14 4.82 2.25
N ASN A 8 -11.87 5.15 1.20
CA ASN A 8 -11.62 4.89 -0.21
C ASN A 8 -10.26 5.43 -0.72
N SER A 9 -9.23 4.58 -0.71
CA SER A 9 -7.87 4.78 -1.27
C SER A 9 -7.78 5.51 -2.63
N PRO A 10 -8.62 5.24 -3.65
CA PRO A 10 -8.51 5.89 -4.96
C PRO A 10 -8.75 7.41 -4.93
N THR A 11 -9.54 7.92 -3.98
CA THR A 11 -9.77 9.38 -3.86
C THR A 11 -8.52 10.10 -3.35
N LEU A 12 -7.73 9.44 -2.49
CA LEU A 12 -6.52 10.00 -1.92
C LEU A 12 -5.34 9.99 -2.90
N SER A 13 -5.21 8.93 -3.70
CA SER A 13 -4.12 8.80 -4.67
C SER A 13 -4.36 9.59 -5.97
N ARG A 14 -5.60 10.04 -6.23
CA ARG A 14 -5.97 10.80 -7.43
C ARG A 14 -5.03 11.98 -7.77
N PRO A 15 -4.69 12.91 -6.87
CA PRO A 15 -3.76 14.00 -7.18
C PRO A 15 -2.36 13.49 -7.57
N LEU A 16 -1.87 12.42 -6.94
CA LEU A 16 -0.59 11.80 -7.31
C LEU A 16 -0.66 11.10 -8.68
N HIS A 17 -1.79 10.45 -8.97
CA HIS A 17 -2.04 9.80 -10.24
C HIS A 17 -2.07 10.81 -11.40
N GLU A 18 -2.79 11.92 -11.24
CA GLU A 18 -2.82 13.00 -12.24
C GLU A 18 -1.42 13.61 -12.44
N ALA A 19 -0.66 13.83 -11.36
CA ALA A 19 0.70 14.35 -11.44
C ALA A 19 1.67 13.43 -12.22
N THR A 20 1.40 12.12 -12.27
CA THR A 20 2.26 11.13 -12.96
C THR A 20 1.82 10.87 -14.41
N LYS A 21 0.71 11.45 -14.87
CA LYS A 21 0.29 11.33 -16.27
C LYS A 21 1.27 12.08 -17.16
N GLY A 22 2.03 11.36 -17.97
CA GLY A 22 3.09 11.91 -18.85
C GLY A 22 2.66 12.92 -19.92
N LYS A 23 1.40 13.36 -19.93
CA LYS A 23 0.90 14.45 -20.79
C LYS A 23 0.99 15.83 -20.12
N LEU A 24 1.26 15.91 -18.82
CA LEU A 24 1.34 17.16 -18.07
C LEU A 24 2.73 17.35 -17.47
N LYS A 25 3.16 18.61 -17.35
CA LYS A 25 4.37 18.96 -16.60
C LYS A 25 4.15 18.58 -15.14
N PHE A 26 5.09 17.83 -14.58
CA PHE A 26 5.03 17.44 -13.17
C PHE A 26 5.12 18.69 -12.28
N GLU A 27 4.07 18.94 -11.49
CA GLU A 27 4.02 20.01 -10.51
C GLU A 27 3.72 19.43 -9.13
N TRP A 28 4.63 19.68 -8.17
CA TRP A 28 4.47 19.22 -6.80
C TRP A 28 3.89 20.33 -5.93
N CYS A 29 2.58 20.50 -6.01
CA CYS A 29 1.86 21.55 -5.29
C CYS A 29 1.38 21.07 -3.90
N LYS A 30 0.66 21.96 -3.19
CA LYS A 30 0.15 21.71 -1.83
C LYS A 30 -0.79 20.50 -1.78
N LYS A 31 -1.58 20.26 -2.83
CA LYS A 31 -2.56 19.17 -2.91
C LYS A 31 -1.90 17.79 -2.97
N GLU A 32 -0.89 17.66 -3.83
CA GLU A 32 -0.09 16.44 -4.02
C GLU A 32 0.72 16.13 -2.76
N LYS A 33 1.33 17.15 -2.15
CA LYS A 33 2.07 17.00 -0.89
C LYS A 33 1.17 16.58 0.28
N GLN A 34 -0.03 17.16 0.38
CA GLN A 34 -1.00 16.77 1.41
C GLN A 34 -1.49 15.34 1.21
N ALA A 35 -1.81 14.95 -0.02
CA ALA A 35 -2.20 13.60 -0.36
C ALA A 35 -1.10 12.57 -0.05
N PHE A 36 0.15 12.89 -0.38
CA PHE A 36 1.31 12.06 -0.07
C PHE A 36 1.50 11.86 1.43
N ASN A 37 1.42 12.95 2.22
CA ASN A 37 1.59 12.88 3.67
C ASN A 37 0.47 12.05 4.33
N LEU A 38 -0.78 12.26 3.92
CA LEU A 38 -1.91 11.48 4.44
C LEU A 38 -1.79 10.00 4.06
N LEU A 39 -1.28 9.70 2.86
CA LEU A 39 -1.03 8.31 2.45
C LEU A 39 0.05 7.65 3.31
N LYS A 40 1.15 8.36 3.62
CA LYS A 40 2.19 7.86 4.54
C LYS A 40 1.64 7.60 5.94
N GLU A 41 0.77 8.48 6.43
CA GLU A 41 0.13 8.31 7.73
C GLU A 41 -0.76 7.07 7.75
N LYS A 42 -1.62 6.89 6.73
CA LYS A 42 -2.49 5.71 6.59
C LYS A 42 -1.71 4.40 6.46
N MET A 43 -0.60 4.41 5.72
CA MET A 43 0.30 3.26 5.60
C MET A 43 0.97 2.90 6.93
N ARG A 44 1.17 3.88 7.82
CA ARG A 44 1.75 3.64 9.15
C ARG A 44 0.72 3.12 10.16
N THR A 45 -0.56 3.50 10.03
CA THR A 45 -1.60 3.22 11.04
C THR A 45 -2.44 1.99 10.76
N THR A 46 -2.56 1.56 9.49
CA THR A 46 -3.24 0.31 9.12
C THR A 46 -2.44 -0.89 9.64
N PRO A 47 -3.04 -2.02 10.07
CA PRO A 47 -2.27 -3.19 10.48
C PRO A 47 -1.61 -3.84 9.25
N VAL A 48 -0.48 -3.28 8.81
CA VAL A 48 0.37 -3.85 7.75
C VAL A 48 0.94 -5.20 8.21
N LEU A 49 1.15 -5.35 9.51
CA LEU A 49 1.72 -6.54 10.14
C LEU A 49 0.65 -7.24 10.99
N ARG A 50 0.18 -8.39 10.53
CA ARG A 50 -0.52 -9.36 11.40
C ARG A 50 0.53 -10.19 12.14
N ARG A 51 0.24 -10.53 13.41
CA ARG A 51 1.06 -11.46 14.20
C ARG A 51 1.28 -12.76 13.41
N PHE A 52 2.53 -13.21 13.39
CA PHE A 52 2.92 -14.47 12.75
C PHE A 52 2.14 -15.64 13.38
N ASP A 53 1.64 -16.53 12.53
CA ASP A 53 0.93 -17.74 12.94
C ASP A 53 1.62 -18.94 12.28
N PRO A 54 2.30 -19.80 13.05
CA PRO A 54 3.07 -20.91 12.51
C PRO A 54 2.19 -21.98 11.83
N ASN A 55 0.87 -21.94 12.05
CA ASN A 55 -0.07 -22.89 11.46
C ASN A 55 -0.64 -22.43 10.11
N LYS A 56 -0.08 -21.38 9.51
CA LYS A 56 -0.58 -20.79 8.26
C LYS A 56 0.52 -20.67 7.24
N ASP A 57 0.17 -20.91 5.98
CA ASP A 57 1.10 -20.80 4.87
C ASP A 57 1.71 -19.40 4.76
N CYS A 58 3.02 -19.40 4.56
CA CYS A 58 3.88 -18.23 4.44
C CYS A 58 4.40 -18.11 3.01
N GLU A 59 4.46 -16.89 2.47
CA GLU A 59 5.10 -16.61 1.19
C GLU A 59 6.20 -15.58 1.40
N LEU A 60 7.45 -15.97 1.11
CA LEU A 60 8.58 -15.05 1.12
C LEU A 60 8.72 -14.42 -0.27
N ARG A 61 8.65 -13.10 -0.33
CA ARG A 61 8.94 -12.35 -1.56
C ARG A 61 10.25 -11.61 -1.39
N VAL A 62 11.14 -11.82 -2.35
CA VAL A 62 12.46 -11.18 -2.40
C VAL A 62 12.51 -10.35 -3.67
N ASP A 63 12.84 -9.07 -3.53
CA ASP A 63 13.11 -8.15 -4.63
C ASP A 63 14.59 -7.78 -4.60
N ALA A 64 15.26 -7.87 -5.74
CA ALA A 64 16.68 -7.61 -5.87
C ALA A 64 16.90 -6.47 -6.86
N SER A 65 17.57 -5.41 -6.40
CA SER A 65 17.99 -4.29 -7.25
C SER A 65 19.51 -4.22 -7.31
N LEU A 66 20.03 -3.48 -8.29
CA LEU A 66 21.48 -3.26 -8.45
C LEU A 66 22.13 -2.61 -7.21
N GLN A 67 21.34 -1.95 -6.36
CA GLN A 67 21.80 -1.24 -5.16
C GLN A 67 21.59 -2.03 -3.86
N GLY A 68 20.86 -3.15 -3.88
CA GLY A 68 20.58 -3.93 -2.67
C GLY A 68 19.49 -4.99 -2.83
N LEU A 69 19.42 -5.89 -1.86
CA LEU A 69 18.41 -6.94 -1.72
C LEU A 69 17.39 -6.53 -0.65
N GLU A 70 16.10 -6.59 -1.00
CA GLU A 70 15.01 -6.32 -0.07
C GLU A 70 14.12 -7.58 0.06
N GLN A 71 13.71 -7.91 1.28
CA GLN A 71 12.90 -9.08 1.56
C GLN A 71 11.68 -8.70 2.37
N PHE A 72 10.50 -9.16 1.94
CA PHE A 72 9.25 -8.92 2.67
C PHE A 72 8.45 -10.20 2.84
N TYR A 73 7.91 -10.37 4.03
CA TYR A 73 7.09 -11.50 4.41
C TYR A 73 5.62 -11.22 4.06
N CYS A 74 5.03 -12.04 3.19
CA CYS A 74 3.62 -11.95 2.83
C CYS A 74 2.86 -13.18 3.36
N ARG A 75 1.68 -12.93 3.95
CA ARG A 75 0.73 -14.01 4.23
C ARG A 75 -0.26 -14.13 3.08
N ARG A 76 -0.42 -15.33 2.54
CA ARG A 76 -1.43 -15.59 1.51
C ARG A 76 -2.83 -15.40 2.09
N GLY A 77 -3.62 -14.51 1.49
CA GLY A 77 -5.05 -14.37 1.79
C GLY A 77 -5.82 -15.56 1.23
N LYS A 78 -6.80 -16.08 1.97
CA LYS A 78 -7.74 -17.06 1.41
C LYS A 78 -8.63 -16.33 0.40
N ILE A 79 -8.57 -16.74 -0.87
CA ILE A 79 -9.56 -16.38 -1.89
C ILE A 79 -10.79 -17.26 -1.67
N ASN A 80 -11.83 -16.72 -1.06
CA ASN A 80 -13.14 -17.37 -1.07
C ASN A 80 -13.68 -17.23 -2.49
N LYS A 81 -13.68 -18.32 -3.26
CA LYS A 81 -14.46 -18.38 -4.49
C LYS A 81 -15.93 -18.31 -4.07
N ALA A 82 -16.63 -17.27 -4.51
CA ALA A 82 -18.09 -17.26 -4.46
C ALA A 82 -18.56 -18.38 -5.40
N THR A 83 -19.18 -19.40 -4.81
CA THR A 83 -19.99 -20.39 -5.53
C THR A 83 -21.35 -19.78 -5.82
#